data_AF-A0A9P4HH88-F1
#
_entry.id   AF-A0A9P4HH88-F1
#
_cell.length_a   1.000
_cell.length_b   1.000
_cell.length_c   1.000
_cell.angle_alpha   90.00
_cell.angle_beta   90.00
_cell.angle_gamma   90.00
#
_symmetry.space_group_name_H-M   'P 1'
#
loop_
_entity.id
_entity.type
_entity.pdbx_description
1 polymer ?
#
loop_
_entity_poly.entity_id
_entity_poly.type
_entity_poly.pdbx_seq_one_letter_code
_entity_poly.pdbx_strand_id
1 'polypeptide(L)'
;MLALYFLVCPGMGVPATFPGNEVFYSTVDDQSYAPSVADMSVWASTTEQCHNEDFVHVNECPEPDFRASGSYRTKMENNSSMIDWARDKRPDWMSICQKYGGNADAFDWETWGFFDWSIGKTWPTLGTNNKARRYSWTKVDDTLESWFETYKTFEAAGILPKGGGRTENCQVGKTNGVHAI
;
A
#
# COMPACT_ATOMS: atom_id res chain seq x y z
N MET A 1 -6.67 -5.17 -2.05
CA MET A 1 -6.22 -5.11 -3.47
C MET A 1 -4.87 -5.78 -3.68
N LEU A 2 -3.75 -5.16 -3.27
CA LEU A 2 -2.39 -5.67 -3.51
C LEU A 2 -2.15 -7.09 -2.96
N ALA A 3 -2.54 -7.35 -1.72
CA ALA A 3 -2.40 -8.70 -1.13
C ALA A 3 -3.12 -9.77 -1.94
N LEU A 4 -4.37 -9.52 -2.38
CA LEU A 4 -5.14 -10.49 -3.17
C LEU A 4 -4.48 -10.73 -4.53
N TYR A 5 -4.04 -9.67 -5.21
CA TYR A 5 -3.29 -9.79 -6.47
C TYR A 5 -2.04 -10.68 -6.31
N PHE A 6 -1.23 -10.40 -5.28
CA PHE A 6 -0.01 -11.16 -5.00
C PHE A 6 -0.26 -12.59 -4.49
N LEU A 7 -1.45 -12.92 -4.00
CA LEU A 7 -1.83 -14.28 -3.63
C LEU A 7 -2.41 -15.07 -4.82
N VAL A 8 -3.20 -14.42 -5.66
CA VAL A 8 -3.82 -15.05 -6.85
C VAL A 8 -2.77 -15.43 -7.89
N CYS A 9 -1.82 -14.55 -8.20
CA CYS A 9 -0.80 -14.81 -9.22
C CYS A 9 0.02 -16.11 -8.96
N PRO A 10 0.64 -16.31 -7.78
CA PRO A 10 1.29 -17.58 -7.45
C PRO A 10 0.33 -18.78 -7.40
N GLY A 11 -0.93 -18.57 -6.99
CA GLY A 11 -1.96 -19.61 -7.01
C GLY A 11 -2.24 -20.15 -8.42
N MET A 12 -2.09 -19.29 -9.44
CA MET A 12 -2.19 -19.65 -10.85
C MET A 12 -0.86 -20.14 -11.45
N GLY A 13 0.24 -20.09 -10.70
CA GLY A 13 1.58 -20.39 -11.22
C GLY A 13 2.18 -19.31 -12.12
N VAL A 14 1.66 -18.08 -12.08
CA VAL A 14 2.21 -16.94 -12.85
C VAL A 14 2.99 -16.00 -11.93
N PRO A 15 4.07 -15.35 -12.43
CA PRO A 15 4.74 -14.31 -11.67
C PRO A 15 3.82 -13.10 -11.47
N ALA A 16 3.83 -12.53 -10.27
CA ALA A 16 3.09 -11.31 -9.97
C ALA A 16 3.87 -10.08 -10.46
N THR A 17 3.61 -9.67 -11.70
CA THR A 17 4.23 -8.45 -12.28
C THR A 17 3.47 -7.21 -11.82
N PHE A 18 4.15 -6.09 -11.59
CA PHE A 18 3.47 -4.83 -11.24
C PHE A 18 2.55 -4.36 -12.40
N PRO A 19 1.24 -4.17 -12.17
CA PRO A 19 0.29 -3.88 -13.27
C PRO A 19 0.22 -2.40 -13.68
N GLY A 20 0.77 -1.49 -12.87
CA GLY A 20 0.81 -0.05 -13.15
C GLY A 20 1.88 0.33 -14.17
N ASN A 21 2.32 1.59 -14.15
CA ASN A 21 3.36 2.10 -15.05
C ASN A 21 4.73 2.27 -14.36
N GLU A 22 5.77 2.43 -15.18
CA GLU A 22 7.15 2.64 -14.71
C GLU A 22 7.31 3.95 -13.91
N VAL A 23 6.58 5.01 -14.27
CA VAL A 23 6.65 6.29 -13.57
C VAL A 23 6.18 6.13 -12.13
N PHE A 24 5.00 5.53 -11.91
CA PHE A 24 4.49 5.25 -10.58
C PHE A 24 5.42 4.34 -9.79
N TYR A 25 5.91 3.27 -10.44
CA TYR A 25 6.78 2.29 -9.79
C TYR A 25 8.11 2.90 -9.30
N SER A 26 8.64 3.89 -10.02
CA SER A 26 9.92 4.53 -9.71
C SER A 26 9.80 5.82 -8.91
N THR A 27 8.58 6.31 -8.67
CA THR A 27 8.32 7.58 -8.00
C THR A 27 7.90 7.35 -6.55
N VAL A 28 8.28 8.28 -5.67
CA VAL A 28 7.82 8.30 -4.28
C VAL A 28 6.36 8.78 -4.24
N ASP A 29 5.50 8.03 -3.56
CA ASP A 29 4.09 8.37 -3.31
C ASP A 29 3.78 8.21 -1.82
N ASP A 30 2.93 9.08 -1.28
CA ASP A 30 2.55 9.00 0.13
C ASP A 30 1.45 7.94 0.36
N GLN A 31 1.29 7.53 1.62
CA GLN A 31 0.21 6.65 2.06
C GLN A 31 -0.32 7.14 3.41
N SER A 32 -1.52 6.70 3.78
CA SER A 32 -2.12 7.00 5.08
C SER A 32 -2.57 5.74 5.79
N TYR A 33 -1.99 5.50 6.97
CA TYR A 33 -2.34 4.36 7.81
C TYR A 33 -3.65 4.62 8.58
N ALA A 34 -4.64 3.74 8.40
CA ALA A 34 -5.99 3.95 8.92
C ALA A 34 -6.07 4.15 10.45
N PRO A 35 -5.37 3.36 11.29
CA PRO A 35 -5.33 3.62 12.74
C PRO A 35 -4.77 5.00 13.09
N SER A 36 -3.77 5.48 12.36
CA SER A 36 -3.18 6.80 12.62
C SER A 36 -4.05 7.95 12.15
N VAL A 37 -4.81 7.77 11.08
CA VAL A 37 -5.87 8.71 10.68
C VAL A 37 -6.94 8.79 11.78
N ALA A 38 -7.31 7.65 12.38
CA ALA A 38 -8.24 7.63 13.51
C ALA A 38 -7.67 8.37 14.73
N ASP A 39 -6.40 8.11 15.09
CA ASP A 39 -5.72 8.81 16.18
C ASP A 39 -5.64 10.33 15.92
N MET A 40 -5.37 10.74 14.68
CA MET A 40 -5.34 12.16 14.31
C MET A 40 -6.73 12.78 14.41
N SER A 41 -7.78 12.04 14.06
CA SER A 41 -9.17 12.50 14.19
C SER A 41 -9.54 12.72 15.66
N VAL A 42 -9.16 11.77 16.54
CA VAL A 42 -9.34 11.91 17.98
C VAL A 42 -8.57 13.12 18.49
N TRP A 43 -7.26 13.21 18.19
CA TRP A 43 -6.41 14.34 18.58
C TRP A 43 -6.98 15.69 18.15
N ALA A 44 -7.38 15.84 16.89
CA ALA A 44 -7.94 17.08 16.37
C ALA A 44 -9.26 17.46 17.06
N SER A 45 -10.07 16.46 17.43
CA SER A 45 -11.35 16.68 18.13
C SER A 45 -11.20 16.99 19.62
N THR A 46 -10.12 16.55 20.27
CA THR A 46 -9.89 16.71 21.71
C THR A 46 -8.92 17.83 22.07
N THR A 47 -8.25 18.42 21.08
CA THR A 47 -7.23 19.46 21.30
C THR A 47 -7.83 20.83 21.00
N GLU A 48 -7.94 21.69 22.01
CA GLU A 48 -8.58 23.01 21.88
C GLU A 48 -7.95 23.88 20.77
N GLN A 49 -6.62 23.81 20.61
CA GLN A 49 -5.92 24.56 19.56
C GLN A 49 -6.28 24.10 18.14
N CYS A 50 -6.86 22.90 17.98
CA CYS A 50 -7.21 22.34 16.67
C CYS A 50 -8.60 22.76 16.16
N HIS A 51 -9.36 23.54 16.93
CA HIS A 51 -10.67 24.02 16.51
C HIS A 51 -10.58 24.87 15.22
N ASN A 52 -11.50 24.61 14.28
CA ASN A 52 -11.57 25.28 12.98
C ASN A 52 -10.32 25.14 12.11
N GLU A 53 -9.53 24.10 12.32
CA GLU A 53 -8.34 23.79 11.51
C GLU A 53 -8.57 22.53 10.67
N ASP A 54 -7.97 22.52 9.48
CA ASP A 54 -7.80 21.34 8.64
C ASP A 54 -6.39 20.76 8.79
N PHE A 55 -6.28 19.44 8.92
CA PHE A 55 -5.00 18.73 9.00
C PHE A 55 -4.93 17.62 7.96
N VAL A 56 -3.78 17.54 7.30
CA VAL A 56 -3.44 16.43 6.41
C VAL A 56 -2.77 15.34 7.24
N HIS A 57 -3.17 14.10 6.99
CA HIS A 57 -2.48 12.92 7.47
C HIS A 57 -1.70 12.29 6.30
N VAL A 58 -0.43 12.00 6.53
CA VAL A 58 0.41 11.12 5.71
C VAL A 58 1.33 10.32 6.63
N ASN A 59 1.72 9.11 6.22
CA ASN A 59 2.78 8.34 6.87
C ASN A 59 4.14 9.02 6.68
N GLU A 60 5.22 8.45 7.24
CA GLU A 60 6.55 8.88 6.86
C GLU A 60 6.79 8.61 5.37
N CYS A 61 7.08 9.69 4.65
CA CYS A 61 7.40 9.68 3.23
C CYS A 61 8.79 10.28 3.05
N PRO A 62 9.72 9.58 2.38
CA PRO A 62 11.02 10.15 2.01
C PRO A 62 10.82 11.45 1.22
N GLU A 63 11.73 12.41 1.42
CA GLU A 63 11.75 13.61 0.60
C GLU A 63 11.93 13.23 -0.88
N PRO A 64 11.09 13.73 -1.79
CA PRO A 64 11.20 13.41 -3.20
C PRO A 64 12.49 13.99 -3.77
N ASP A 65 13.16 13.23 -4.63
CA ASP A 65 14.30 13.74 -5.39
C ASP A 65 13.78 14.63 -6.54
N PHE A 66 13.84 15.95 -6.35
CA PHE A 66 13.44 16.94 -7.37
C PHE A 66 14.43 17.05 -8.55
N ARG A 67 15.06 15.95 -8.95
CA ARG A 67 15.77 15.91 -10.22
C ARG A 67 14.73 16.05 -11.33
N ALA A 68 14.88 17.09 -12.14
CA ALA A 68 14.08 17.35 -13.33
C ALA A 68 14.31 16.27 -14.41
N SER A 69 13.97 15.02 -14.11
CA SER A 69 13.71 14.04 -15.15
C SER A 69 12.32 14.36 -15.67
N GLY A 70 12.22 14.82 -16.91
CA GLY A 70 10.95 15.23 -17.54
C GLY A 70 9.98 14.05 -17.80
N SER A 71 9.86 13.12 -16.86
CA SER A 71 9.11 11.87 -16.96
C SER A 71 7.70 11.95 -16.37
N TYR A 72 7.39 12.94 -15.54
CA TYR A 72 6.03 13.13 -15.01
C TYR A 72 5.08 13.51 -16.14
N ARG A 73 4.08 12.66 -16.38
CA ARG A 73 3.03 12.88 -17.39
C ARG A 73 1.76 13.36 -16.69
N THR A 74 0.90 14.04 -17.45
CA THR A 74 -0.43 14.50 -16.98
C THR A 74 -1.56 13.52 -17.30
N LYS A 75 -1.22 12.29 -17.73
CA LYS A 75 -2.19 11.27 -18.14
C LYS A 75 -1.86 9.95 -17.48
N MET A 76 -2.89 9.29 -16.95
CA MET A 76 -2.72 7.95 -16.40
C MET A 76 -2.34 6.96 -17.49
N GLU A 77 -1.44 6.05 -17.15
CA GLU A 77 -0.98 4.97 -18.02
C GLU A 77 -0.89 3.70 -17.15
N ASN A 78 -1.47 2.58 -17.59
CA ASN A 78 -1.35 1.28 -16.93
C ASN A 78 -0.76 0.29 -17.93
N ASN A 79 0.14 -0.57 -17.49
CA ASN A 79 0.62 -1.67 -18.32
C ASN A 79 -0.47 -2.74 -18.52
N SER A 80 -1.39 -2.88 -17.56
CA SER A 80 -2.51 -3.81 -17.63
C SER A 80 -3.71 -3.31 -16.83
N SER A 81 -4.92 -3.58 -17.34
CA SER A 81 -6.19 -3.25 -16.67
C SER A 81 -6.51 -4.29 -15.59
N MET A 82 -6.52 -3.86 -14.34
CA MET A 82 -6.89 -4.67 -13.17
C MET A 82 -8.38 -4.95 -13.11
N ILE A 83 -9.21 -4.05 -13.63
CA ILE A 83 -10.63 -4.33 -13.84
C ILE A 83 -10.79 -5.54 -14.76
N ASP A 84 -10.11 -5.55 -15.91
CA ASP A 84 -10.26 -6.64 -16.87
C ASP A 84 -9.64 -7.94 -16.36
N TRP A 85 -8.48 -7.84 -15.71
CA TRP A 85 -7.84 -8.98 -15.07
C TRP A 85 -8.72 -9.61 -13.99
N ALA A 86 -9.43 -8.83 -13.18
CA ALA A 86 -10.21 -9.37 -12.06
C ALA A 86 -11.49 -10.11 -12.48
N ARG A 87 -12.01 -9.86 -13.70
CA ARG A 87 -13.35 -10.37 -14.14
C ARG A 87 -13.51 -11.87 -14.05
N ASP A 88 -12.45 -12.62 -14.33
CA ASP A 88 -12.47 -14.08 -14.44
C ASP A 88 -11.64 -14.77 -13.34
N LYS A 89 -11.14 -14.03 -12.35
CA LYS A 89 -10.21 -14.52 -11.30
C LYS A 89 -10.89 -14.85 -9.98
N ARG A 90 -12.19 -14.61 -9.89
CA ARG A 90 -13.00 -15.02 -8.73
C ARG A 90 -12.90 -16.52 -8.43
N PRO A 91 -12.96 -17.44 -9.41
CA PRO A 91 -12.81 -18.88 -9.15
C PRO A 91 -11.41 -19.25 -8.63
N ASP A 92 -10.35 -18.57 -9.10
CA ASP A 92 -8.98 -18.80 -8.63
C ASP A 92 -8.83 -18.39 -7.16
N TRP A 93 -9.40 -17.24 -6.77
CA TRP A 93 -9.44 -16.82 -5.37
C TRP A 93 -10.19 -17.81 -4.48
N MET A 94 -11.35 -18.31 -4.94
CA MET A 94 -12.12 -19.31 -4.20
C MET A 94 -11.31 -20.59 -3.94
N SER A 95 -10.54 -21.05 -4.93
CA SER A 95 -9.66 -22.21 -4.79
C SER A 95 -8.57 -21.99 -3.73
N ILE A 96 -8.00 -20.78 -3.68
CA ILE A 96 -7.01 -20.38 -2.66
C ILE A 96 -7.66 -20.38 -1.27
N CYS A 97 -8.83 -19.77 -1.12
CA CYS A 97 -9.56 -19.76 0.15
C CYS A 97 -9.92 -21.16 0.63
N GLN A 98 -10.32 -22.05 -0.29
CA GLN A 98 -10.62 -23.45 0.05
C GLN A 98 -9.37 -24.18 0.56
N LYS A 99 -8.19 -23.88 0.01
CA LYS A 99 -6.94 -24.57 0.34
C LYS A 99 -6.24 -24.01 1.58
N TYR A 100 -6.22 -22.69 1.75
CA TYR A 100 -5.42 -21.99 2.77
C TYR A 100 -6.26 -21.27 3.82
N GLY A 101 -7.58 -21.28 3.68
CA GLY A 101 -8.50 -20.46 4.49
C GLY A 101 -8.59 -19.02 3.98
N GLY A 102 -9.41 -18.21 4.64
CA GLY A 102 -9.73 -16.84 4.23
C GLY A 102 -11.18 -16.70 3.79
N ASN A 103 -11.58 -15.50 3.39
CA ASN A 103 -12.95 -15.21 2.98
C ASN A 103 -13.07 -15.17 1.45
N ALA A 104 -13.91 -16.07 0.90
CA ALA A 104 -14.16 -16.13 -0.54
C ALA A 104 -14.81 -14.85 -1.08
N ASP A 105 -15.60 -14.16 -0.26
CA ASP A 105 -16.29 -12.92 -0.63
C ASP A 105 -15.36 -11.70 -0.62
N ALA A 106 -14.15 -11.82 -0.05
CA ALA A 106 -13.18 -10.73 0.01
C ALA A 106 -12.84 -10.18 -1.38
N PHE A 107 -12.82 -11.05 -2.40
CA PHE A 107 -12.55 -10.65 -3.79
C PHE A 107 -13.65 -9.75 -4.38
N ASP A 108 -14.90 -9.93 -3.93
CA ASP A 108 -16.05 -9.14 -4.38
C ASP A 108 -16.12 -7.76 -3.68
N TRP A 109 -15.45 -7.59 -2.53
CA TRP A 109 -15.33 -6.30 -1.83
C TRP A 109 -14.25 -5.38 -2.41
N GLU A 110 -13.36 -5.93 -3.24
CA GLU A 110 -12.23 -5.18 -3.79
C GLU A 110 -12.69 -4.16 -4.83
N THR A 111 -12.08 -2.97 -4.76
CA THR A 111 -12.36 -1.89 -5.69
C THR A 111 -11.29 -1.87 -6.80
N TRP A 112 -11.32 -2.85 -7.72
CA TRP A 112 -10.31 -3.02 -8.77
C TRP A 112 -10.13 -1.80 -9.68
N GLY A 113 -11.21 -1.04 -9.92
CA GLY A 113 -11.10 0.22 -10.68
C GLY A 113 -10.37 1.34 -9.94
N PHE A 114 -10.47 1.38 -8.61
CA PHE A 114 -9.65 2.27 -7.80
C PHE A 114 -8.20 1.82 -7.83
N PHE A 115 -7.94 0.51 -7.77
CA PHE A 115 -6.58 -0.02 -7.87
C PHE A 115 -5.91 0.40 -9.19
N ASP A 116 -6.62 0.26 -10.33
CA ASP A 116 -6.17 0.74 -11.64
C ASP A 116 -5.86 2.23 -11.64
N TRP A 117 -6.75 3.06 -11.07
CA TRP A 117 -6.53 4.49 -10.97
C TRP A 117 -5.30 4.82 -10.13
N SER A 118 -5.13 4.17 -8.97
CA SER A 118 -4.03 4.43 -8.04
C SER A 118 -2.66 4.12 -8.65
N ILE A 119 -2.48 2.92 -9.22
CA ILE A 119 -1.20 2.50 -9.83
C ILE A 119 -0.96 3.08 -11.22
N GLY A 120 -2.01 3.68 -11.80
CA GLY A 120 -1.99 4.32 -13.10
C GLY A 120 -1.53 5.76 -13.09
N LYS A 121 -1.44 6.39 -11.91
CA LYS A 121 -0.94 7.76 -11.77
C LYS A 121 0.46 7.85 -12.36
N THR A 122 0.70 8.90 -13.14
CA THR A 122 2.04 9.24 -13.66
C THR A 122 2.61 10.48 -12.99
N TRP A 123 2.08 10.78 -11.80
CA TRP A 123 2.46 11.89 -10.94
C TRP A 123 2.41 11.43 -9.48
N PRO A 124 3.29 11.97 -8.63
CA PRO A 124 3.23 11.69 -7.19
C PRO A 124 2.07 12.44 -6.53
N THR A 125 1.56 11.89 -5.43
CA THR A 125 0.69 12.59 -4.48
C THR A 125 1.45 12.67 -3.16
N LEU A 126 1.86 13.88 -2.78
CA LEU A 126 2.68 14.10 -1.59
C LEU A 126 2.04 15.18 -0.71
N GLY A 127 1.60 14.76 0.47
CA GLY A 127 1.12 15.59 1.56
C GLY A 127 2.19 15.83 2.62
N THR A 128 1.87 16.68 3.58
CA THR A 128 2.78 16.99 4.69
C THR A 128 2.02 17.13 5.99
N ASN A 129 2.55 16.50 7.05
CA ASN A 129 2.05 16.66 8.41
C ASN A 129 2.62 17.91 9.10
N ASN A 130 3.35 18.78 8.40
CA ASN A 130 4.05 19.91 9.02
C ASN A 130 3.11 20.84 9.79
N LYS A 131 1.88 21.06 9.29
CA LYS A 131 0.87 21.84 10.03
C LYS A 131 0.49 21.13 11.33
N ALA A 132 0.11 19.85 11.27
CA ALA A 132 -0.24 19.07 12.46
C ALA A 132 0.92 19.04 13.49
N ARG A 133 2.16 18.89 13.02
CA ARG A 133 3.37 18.91 13.87
C ARG A 133 3.54 20.22 14.64
N ARG A 134 3.16 21.36 14.04
CA ARG A 134 3.15 22.66 14.74
C ARG A 134 2.11 22.74 15.85
N TYR A 135 1.06 21.92 15.76
CA TYR A 135 -0.01 21.78 16.76
C TYR A 135 0.27 20.61 17.71
N SER A 136 1.53 20.17 17.81
CA SER A 136 1.99 19.11 18.70
C SER A 136 1.58 17.69 18.30
N TRP A 137 1.19 17.44 17.06
CA TRP A 137 1.11 16.07 16.53
C TRP A 137 2.51 15.46 16.37
N THR A 138 2.78 14.34 17.05
CA THR A 138 4.10 13.71 17.06
C THR A 138 4.13 12.31 16.46
N LYS A 139 2.98 11.72 16.13
CA LYS A 139 2.92 10.36 15.60
C LYS A 139 3.50 10.34 14.19
N VAL A 140 4.36 9.35 13.94
CA VAL A 140 4.97 9.04 12.66
C VAL A 140 4.87 7.54 12.48
N ASP A 141 4.37 7.11 11.33
CA ASP A 141 4.22 5.70 10.99
C ASP A 141 5.18 5.32 9.88
N ASP A 142 5.94 4.24 10.09
CA ASP A 142 6.72 3.62 9.05
C ASP A 142 5.78 2.97 8.04
N THR A 143 5.90 3.38 6.77
CA THR A 143 4.98 2.93 5.73
C THR A 143 5.07 1.42 5.53
N LEU A 144 6.25 0.82 5.56
CA LEU A 144 6.43 -0.62 5.34
C LEU A 144 5.84 -1.44 6.50
N GLU A 145 6.07 -1.01 7.74
CA GLU A 145 5.46 -1.61 8.93
C GLU A 145 3.94 -1.51 8.87
N SER A 146 3.39 -0.36 8.46
CA SER A 146 1.95 -0.15 8.34
C SER A 146 1.30 -1.13 7.33
N TRP A 147 1.99 -1.47 6.25
CA TRP A 147 1.54 -2.50 5.30
C TRP A 147 1.50 -3.89 5.94
N PHE A 148 2.55 -4.27 6.67
CA PHE A 148 2.59 -5.57 7.35
C PHE A 148 1.52 -5.69 8.42
N GLU A 149 1.33 -4.66 9.25
CA GLU A 149 0.29 -4.66 10.28
C GLU A 149 -1.12 -4.68 9.67
N THR A 150 -1.32 -4.00 8.55
CA THR A 150 -2.57 -4.08 7.77
C THR A 150 -2.84 -5.52 7.31
N TYR A 151 -1.84 -6.21 6.74
CA TYR A 151 -2.00 -7.59 6.30
C TYR A 151 -2.25 -8.56 7.48
N LYS A 152 -1.50 -8.43 8.58
CA LYS A 152 -1.74 -9.23 9.79
C LYS A 152 -3.15 -9.02 10.35
N THR A 153 -3.65 -7.79 10.32
CA THR A 153 -5.02 -7.47 10.76
C THR A 153 -6.05 -8.18 9.88
N PHE A 154 -5.84 -8.20 8.55
CA PHE A 154 -6.71 -8.94 7.63
C PHE A 154 -6.62 -10.46 7.81
N GLU A 155 -5.45 -11.02 8.10
CA GLU A 155 -5.29 -12.44 8.44
C GLU A 155 -6.00 -12.79 9.76
N ALA A 156 -5.86 -11.94 10.77
CA ALA A 156 -6.51 -12.10 12.07
C ALA A 156 -8.05 -12.02 11.96
N ALA A 157 -8.55 -11.16 11.08
CA ALA A 157 -9.96 -11.04 10.73
C ALA A 157 -10.49 -12.20 9.87
N GLY A 158 -9.62 -13.12 9.41
CA GLY A 158 -10.00 -14.24 8.55
C GLY A 158 -10.36 -13.83 7.12
N ILE A 159 -9.99 -12.61 6.71
CA ILE A 159 -10.19 -12.11 5.33
C ILE A 159 -9.11 -12.71 4.42
N LEU A 160 -7.85 -12.60 4.84
CA LEU A 160 -6.72 -13.22 4.15
C LEU A 160 -6.45 -14.64 4.69
N PRO A 161 -5.96 -15.56 3.84
CA PRO A 161 -5.38 -16.81 4.33
C PRO A 161 -4.23 -16.51 5.29
N LYS A 162 -4.13 -17.26 6.38
CA LYS A 162 -2.98 -17.14 7.29
C LYS A 162 -1.72 -17.56 6.55
N GLY A 163 -0.65 -16.77 6.64
CA GLY A 163 0.69 -17.12 6.17
C GLY A 163 1.21 -18.40 6.82
N GLY A 164 0.80 -19.56 6.29
CA GLY A 164 1.28 -20.86 6.71
C GLY A 164 2.75 -21.03 6.31
N GLY A 165 3.66 -20.86 7.28
CA GLY A 165 4.97 -21.53 7.29
C GLY A 165 5.95 -21.18 6.17
N ARG A 166 6.25 -19.89 5.94
CA ARG A 166 7.47 -19.46 5.23
C ARG A 166 8.23 -18.39 6.01
N THR A 167 8.58 -18.68 7.25
CA THR A 167 9.54 -17.87 8.02
C THR A 167 10.97 -18.41 7.95
N GLU A 168 11.26 -19.50 7.23
CA GLU A 168 12.60 -20.12 7.28
C GLU A 168 13.63 -19.66 6.24
N ASN A 169 13.30 -18.85 5.21
CA ASN A 169 14.30 -18.55 4.16
C ASN A 169 14.46 -17.09 3.73
N CYS A 170 13.85 -16.12 4.43
CA CYS A 170 14.18 -14.71 4.20
C CYS A 170 15.22 -14.24 5.22
N GLN A 171 16.42 -14.81 5.19
CA GLN A 171 17.56 -14.13 5.75
C GLN A 171 17.80 -12.88 4.89
N VAL A 172 17.47 -11.72 5.46
CA VAL A 172 17.95 -10.43 4.96
C VAL A 172 19.46 -10.57 4.81
N GLY A 173 19.91 -10.66 3.56
CA GLY A 173 21.32 -10.74 3.24
C GLY A 173 22.02 -9.53 3.84
N LYS A 174 22.79 -9.75 4.90
CA LYS A 174 23.79 -8.80 5.36
C LYS A 174 24.76 -8.62 4.20
N THR A 175 24.64 -7.51 3.48
CA THR A 175 25.69 -7.06 2.57
C THR A 175 26.86 -6.65 3.43
N ASN A 176 27.82 -7.58 3.54
CA ASN A 176 29.15 -7.31 4.06
C ASN A 176 29.75 -6.15 3.28
N GLY A 177 30.30 -5.18 4.01
CA GLY A 177 30.87 -3.97 3.46
C GLY A 177 31.97 -4.26 2.43
N VAL A 178 32.11 -3.32 1.49
CA VAL A 178 33.34 -3.15 0.73
C VAL A 178 33.65 -1.66 0.68
N HIS A 179 34.90 -1.37 1.03
CA HIS A 179 35.55 -0.08 1.17
C HIS A 179 35.40 0.87 -0.02
N ALA A 180 35.46 2.16 0.34
CA ALA A 180 35.91 3.25 -0.49
C ALA A 180 37.22 2.94 -1.22
N ILE A 181 37.27 3.25 -2.52
CA ILE A 181 38.30 4.04 -3.19
C ILE A 181 37.63 4.79 -4.34
#